data_AF-A0A0E9LUY6-F1
#
_entry.id   AF-A0A0E9LUY6-F1
#
_cell.length_a   1.000
_cell.length_b   1.000
_cell.length_c   1.000
_cell.angle_alpha   90.00
_cell.angle_beta   90.00
_cell.angle_gamma   90.00
#
_symmetry.space_group_name_H-M   'P 1'
#
loop_
_entity.id
_entity.type
_entity.pdbx_description
1 polymer ?
#
loop_
_entity_poly.entity_id
_entity_poly.type
_entity_poly.pdbx_seq_one_letter_code
_entity_poly.pdbx_strand_id
1 'polypeptide(L)'
;MSYDALTPEIISEYKLIINTSPVGMYPHVEECPPLSYDAISKKHLIFDLIYNPDRTLLMKKAAENGAVVKNGLEMLHLQAEKAWTIWNE
;
A
#
# COMPACT_ATOMS: atom_id res chain seq x y z
N MET A 1 7.77 -11.16 10.71
CA MET A 1 7.84 -11.98 9.48
C MET A 1 8.69 -11.23 8.47
N SER A 2 9.64 -11.88 7.82
CA SER A 2 10.30 -11.30 6.65
C SER A 2 9.37 -11.41 5.43
N TYR A 3 9.72 -10.72 4.34
CA TYR A 3 8.99 -10.86 3.08
C TYR A 3 9.04 -12.30 2.53
N ASP A 4 10.12 -13.04 2.78
CA ASP A 4 10.25 -14.45 2.37
C ASP A 4 9.22 -15.38 3.02
N ALA A 5 8.64 -14.96 4.14
CA ALA A 5 7.58 -15.70 4.82
C ALA A 5 6.19 -15.45 4.21
N LEU A 6 6.04 -14.52 3.26
CA LEU A 6 4.77 -14.19 2.61
C LEU A 6 4.56 -15.05 1.36
N THR A 7 4.09 -16.27 1.58
CA THR A 7 3.81 -17.21 0.48
C THR A 7 2.58 -16.79 -0.33
N PRO A 8 2.41 -17.29 -1.57
CA PRO A 8 1.21 -17.07 -2.37
C PRO A 8 -0.10 -17.41 -1.65
N GLU A 9 -0.10 -18.44 -0.81
CA GLU A 9 -1.26 -18.87 -0.04
C GLU A 9 -1.66 -17.81 1.00
N ILE A 10 -0.67 -17.26 1.71
CA ILE A 10 -0.88 -16.16 2.66
C ILE A 10 -1.42 -14.94 1.92
N ILE A 11 -0.78 -14.52 0.83
CA ILE A 11 -1.23 -13.37 0.05
C ILE A 11 -2.68 -13.59 -0.43
N SER A 12 -2.99 -14.77 -0.97
CA SER A 12 -4.33 -15.11 -1.41
C SER A 12 -5.34 -15.20 -0.26
N GLU A 13 -4.94 -15.53 0.97
CA GLU A 13 -5.84 -15.55 2.13
C GLU A 13 -6.24 -14.13 2.55
N TYR A 14 -5.26 -13.23 2.66
CA TYR A 14 -5.46 -11.87 3.17
C TYR A 14 -5.84 -10.88 2.07
N LYS A 15 -7.09 -10.39 2.11
CA LYS A 15 -7.64 -9.50 1.08
C LYS A 15 -7.20 -8.04 1.21
N LEU A 16 -6.69 -7.65 2.37
CA LEU A 16 -6.20 -6.30 2.62
C LEU A 16 -4.70 -6.36 2.87
N ILE A 17 -3.93 -5.67 2.05
CA ILE A 17 -2.48 -5.55 2.19
C ILE A 17 -2.16 -4.07 2.34
N ILE A 18 -1.49 -3.70 3.43
CA ILE A 18 -1.13 -2.32 3.72
C ILE A 18 0.40 -2.19 3.71
N ASN A 19 0.93 -1.36 2.82
CA ASN A 19 2.35 -0.99 2.87
C ASN A 19 2.53 0.20 3.81
N THR A 20 3.25 -0.04 4.91
CA THR A 20 3.65 1.00 5.87
C THR A 20 5.16 1.22 5.88
N SER A 21 5.87 0.71 4.86
CA SER A 21 7.32 0.87 4.68
C SER A 21 7.62 1.98 3.66
N PRO A 22 8.84 2.57 3.67
CA PRO A 22 9.22 3.60 2.70
C PRO A 22 9.59 3.03 1.32
N VAL A 23 9.52 1.72 1.11
CA VAL A 23 9.93 1.08 -0.15
C VAL A 23 9.01 1.52 -1.28
N GLY A 24 9.59 2.11 -2.34
CA GLY A 24 8.84 2.69 -3.46
C GLY A 24 8.52 4.18 -3.33
N MET A 25 8.96 4.82 -2.24
CA MET A 25 8.85 6.27 -2.03
C MET A 25 9.93 7.01 -2.83
N TYR A 26 9.64 8.24 -3.27
CA TYR A 26 10.64 9.11 -3.89
C TYR A 26 11.88 9.26 -2.99
N PRO A 27 13.12 9.16 -3.52
CA PRO A 27 13.48 9.04 -4.94
C PRO A 27 13.51 7.59 -5.48
N HIS A 28 13.34 6.58 -4.63
CA HIS A 28 13.46 5.15 -4.94
C HIS A 28 12.17 4.55 -5.53
N VAL A 29 11.61 5.21 -6.54
CA VAL A 29 10.27 4.90 -7.08
C VAL A 29 10.18 3.56 -7.85
N GLU A 30 11.33 3.02 -8.26
CA GLU A 30 11.45 1.74 -8.97
C GLU A 30 11.55 0.54 -8.01
N GLU A 31 11.57 0.78 -6.70
CA GLU A 31 11.57 -0.26 -5.68
C GLU A 31 10.14 -0.64 -5.29
N CYS A 32 9.92 -1.91 -4.95
CA CYS A 32 8.66 -2.37 -4.38
C CYS A 32 8.91 -3.53 -3.40
N PRO A 33 8.04 -3.73 -2.41
CA PRO A 33 8.14 -4.88 -1.51
C PRO A 33 8.21 -6.20 -2.30
N PRO A 34 9.11 -7.13 -1.96
CA PRO A 34 9.20 -8.42 -2.63
C PRO A 34 8.02 -9.31 -2.18
N LEU A 35 6.91 -9.22 -2.90
CA LEU A 35 5.70 -9.99 -2.69
C LEU A 35 5.45 -10.94 -3.86
N SER A 36 4.68 -12.01 -3.64
CA SER A 36 4.14 -12.83 -4.71
C SER A 36 3.00 -12.10 -5.42
N TYR A 37 3.34 -11.17 -6.31
CA TYR A 37 2.37 -10.35 -7.05
C TYR A 37 1.39 -11.16 -7.89
N ASP A 38 1.79 -12.35 -8.38
CA ASP A 38 0.92 -13.26 -9.12
C ASP A 38 -0.22 -13.85 -8.27
N ALA A 39 -0.09 -13.81 -6.93
CA ALA A 39 -1.15 -14.20 -6.01
C ALA A 39 -2.15 -13.05 -5.74
N ILE A 40 -1.81 -11.82 -6.13
CA ILE A 40 -2.72 -10.68 -6.07
C ILE A 40 -3.77 -10.85 -7.17
N SER A 41 -4.98 -10.42 -6.87
CA SER A 41 -6.14 -10.52 -7.77
C SER A 41 -7.15 -9.45 -7.43
N LYS A 42 -8.22 -9.34 -8.23
CA LYS A 42 -9.37 -8.45 -7.99
C LYS A 42 -10.06 -8.55 -6.63
N LYS A 43 -9.77 -9.58 -5.84
CA LYS A 43 -10.28 -9.71 -4.47
C LYS A 43 -9.50 -8.87 -3.45
N HIS A 44 -8.34 -8.34 -3.85
CA HIS A 44 -7.45 -7.61 -2.97
C HIS A 44 -7.68 -6.11 -3.03
N LEU A 45 -7.51 -5.48 -1.88
CA LEU A 45 -7.31 -4.05 -1.70
C LEU A 45 -5.87 -3.83 -1.24
N ILE A 46 -5.10 -3.10 -2.04
CA ILE A 46 -3.76 -2.66 -1.66
C ILE A 46 -3.83 -1.21 -1.20
N PHE A 47 -3.42 -0.95 0.02
CA PHE A 47 -3.34 0.39 0.57
C PHE A 47 -1.87 0.74 0.85
N ASP A 48 -1.32 1.69 0.12
CA ASP A 48 0.05 2.14 0.29
C ASP A 48 0.06 3.48 1.03
N LEU A 49 0.72 3.58 2.18
CA LEU A 49 0.78 4.84 2.93
C LEU A 49 1.68 5.89 2.26
N ILE A 50 2.43 5.50 1.23
CA ILE A 50 3.19 6.43 0.40
C ILE A 50 2.23 7.30 -0.41
N TYR A 51 2.49 8.61 -0.42
CA TYR A 51 1.75 9.61 -1.21
C TYR A 51 2.64 10.34 -2.23
N ASN A 52 3.96 10.10 -2.21
CA ASN A 52 4.91 10.60 -3.20
C ASN A 52 5.87 9.48 -3.62
N PRO A 53 5.71 8.89 -4.81
CA PRO A 53 4.82 9.28 -5.90
C PRO A 53 3.34 9.02 -5.62
N ASP A 54 2.44 9.58 -6.45
CA ASP A 54 0.99 9.38 -6.36
C ASP A 54 0.58 7.91 -6.52
N ARG A 55 1.35 7.17 -7.33
CA ARG A 55 1.15 5.73 -7.59
C ARG A 55 2.49 5.00 -7.59
N THR A 56 2.75 4.25 -6.52
CA THR A 56 3.97 3.45 -6.33
C THR A 56 4.03 2.24 -7.26
N LEU A 57 5.21 1.62 -7.40
CA LEU A 57 5.38 0.40 -8.18
C LEU A 57 4.54 -0.77 -7.63
N LEU A 58 4.38 -0.86 -6.30
CA LEU A 58 3.46 -1.81 -5.64
C LEU A 58 2.03 -1.65 -6.17
N MET A 59 1.51 -0.41 -6.18
CA MET A 59 0.17 -0.12 -6.67
C MET A 59 0.01 -0.39 -8.16
N LYS A 60 1.04 -0.13 -8.98
CA LYS A 60 1.02 -0.44 -10.42
C LYS A 60 0.89 -1.95 -10.65
N LYS A 61 1.79 -2.75 -10.08
CA LYS A 61 1.80 -4.22 -10.21
C LYS A 61 0.52 -4.88 -9.67
N ALA A 62 0.00 -4.37 -8.55
CA ALA A 62 -1.25 -4.89 -8.00
C ALA A 62 -2.46 -4.57 -8.90
N ALA A 63 -2.51 -3.35 -9.44
CA ALA A 63 -3.58 -2.94 -10.34
C ALA A 63 -3.55 -3.70 -11.69
N GLU A 64 -2.37 -4.08 -12.18
CA GLU A 64 -2.23 -4.97 -13.35
C GLU A 64 -2.90 -6.33 -13.12
N ASN A 65 -2.93 -6.81 -11.87
CA ASN A 65 -3.64 -8.02 -11.45
C ASN A 65 -5.12 -7.76 -11.09
N GLY A 66 -5.62 -6.57 -11.38
CA GLY A 66 -7.02 -6.15 -11.17
C GLY A 66 -7.38 -5.81 -9.73
N ALA A 67 -6.41 -5.71 -8.82
CA ALA A 67 -6.68 -5.29 -7.44
C ALA A 67 -7.10 -3.81 -7.38
N VAL A 68 -7.91 -3.49 -6.38
CA VAL A 68 -8.20 -2.10 -6.02
C VAL A 68 -6.99 -1.55 -5.29
N VAL A 69 -6.58 -0.32 -5.60
CA VAL A 69 -5.41 0.31 -4.99
C VAL A 69 -5.74 1.70 -4.46
N LYS A 70 -5.14 2.08 -3.33
CA LYS A 70 -5.29 3.40 -2.72
C LYS A 70 -3.94 3.87 -2.15
N ASN A 71 -3.64 5.16 -2.27
CA ASN A 71 -2.41 5.76 -1.75
C ASN A 71 -2.65 6.48 -0.40
N GLY A 72 -1.58 6.96 0.23
CA GLY A 72 -1.63 7.50 1.59
C GLY A 72 -2.11 8.95 1.71
N LEU A 73 -2.43 9.62 0.60
CA LEU A 73 -2.73 11.06 0.63
C LEU A 73 -3.95 11.38 1.48
N GLU A 74 -5.00 10.56 1.38
CA GLU A 74 -6.21 10.74 2.19
C GLU A 74 -5.91 10.55 3.69
N MET A 75 -5.05 9.60 4.04
CA MET A 75 -4.61 9.44 5.44
C MET A 75 -3.88 10.69 5.94
N LEU A 76 -3.03 11.31 5.11
CA LEU A 76 -2.32 12.55 5.44
C LEU A 76 -3.27 13.71 5.72
N HIS A 77 -4.38 13.82 4.98
CA HIS A 77 -5.39 14.85 5.24
C HIS A 77 -6.20 14.55 6.51
N LEU A 78 -6.73 13.32 6.63
CA LEU A 78 -7.59 12.93 7.75
C LEU A 78 -6.88 13.05 9.10
N GLN A 79 -5.57 12.73 9.16
CA GLN A 79 -4.82 12.89 10.40
C GLN A 79 -4.65 14.38 10.79
N ALA A 80 -4.50 15.28 9.82
CA ALA A 80 -4.40 16.71 10.07
C ALA A 80 -5.75 17.29 10.55
N GLU A 81 -6.86 16.90 9.93
CA GLU A 81 -8.22 17.28 10.36
C GLU A 81 -8.51 16.81 11.79
N LYS A 82 -8.09 15.58 12.13
CA LYS A 82 -8.27 15.06 13.49
C LYS A 82 -7.43 15.82 14.52
N ALA A 83 -6.18 16.13 14.19
CA ALA A 83 -5.32 16.95 15.05
C ALA A 83 -5.89 18.36 15.25
N TRP A 84 -6.39 18.98 14.17
CA TRP A 84 -7.05 20.29 14.23
C TRP A 84 -8.27 20.27 15.17
N THR A 85 -9.10 19.23 15.09
CA THR A 85 -10.25 19.07 15.99
C THR A 85 -9.80 19.05 17.45
N ILE A 86 -8.76 18.28 17.79
CA ILE A 86 -8.24 18.16 19.15
C ILE A 86 -7.68 19.48 19.69
N TRP A 87 -7.02 20.28 18.85
CA TRP A 87 -6.44 21.57 19.29
C TRP A 87 -7.46 22.69 19.47
N ASN A 88 -8.67 22.55 18.92
CA ASN A 88 -9.73 23.56 19.01
C ASN A 88 -10.86 23.16 19.98
N GLU A 89 -10.66 22.11 20.76
CA GLU A 89 -11.47 21.73 21.94
C GLU A 89 -10.80 22.23 23.23
#